data_AF-A0A2V6F742-F1
#
_entry.id   AF-A0A2V6F742-F1
#
_cell.length_a   1.000
_cell.length_b   1.000
_cell.length_c   1.000
_cell.angle_alpha   90.00
_cell.angle_beta   90.00
_cell.angle_gamma   90.00
#
_symmetry.space_group_name_H-M   'P 1'
#
loop_
_entity.id
_entity.type
_entity.pdbx_description
1 polymer ?
#
loop_
_entity_poly.entity_id
_entity_poly.type
_entity_poly.pdbx_seq_one_letter_code
_entity_poly.pdbx_strand_id
1 'polypeptide(L)'
;MTAGATRRRDFLKKAGAGFGLLALADLLQDNGLLAADHGPSQALDPMSPRPPHYPARAKSIIWLFMEGAPSSVDLFDPKPELTKRDGQRIDINVFNGNPGPLMKSPFSFKQY
;
A
#
# COMPACT_ATOMS: atom_id res chain seq x y z
N MET A 1 -33.10 -52.04 4.38
CA MET A 1 -32.03 -51.99 3.36
C MET A 1 -32.39 -52.97 2.25
N THR A 2 -32.84 -52.50 1.09
CA THR A 2 -33.10 -53.38 -0.07
C THR A 2 -32.45 -52.76 -1.30
N ALA A 3 -31.27 -53.28 -1.66
CA ALA A 3 -30.56 -52.90 -2.87
C ALA A 3 -31.30 -53.48 -4.08
N GLY A 4 -32.12 -52.65 -4.75
CA GLY A 4 -32.70 -52.99 -6.04
C GLY A 4 -31.60 -52.98 -7.11
N ALA A 5 -31.55 -54.04 -7.94
CA ALA A 5 -30.58 -54.17 -9.02
C ALA A 5 -30.56 -52.90 -9.90
N THR A 6 -29.41 -52.22 -9.96
CA THR A 6 -29.22 -51.05 -10.81
C THR A 6 -29.43 -51.44 -12.27
N ARG A 7 -30.40 -50.81 -12.94
CA ARG A 7 -30.65 -51.06 -14.37
C ARG A 7 -29.37 -50.73 -15.15
N ARG A 8 -28.99 -51.58 -16.11
CA ARG A 8 -27.76 -51.41 -16.93
C ARG A 8 -27.61 -49.99 -17.49
N ARG A 9 -28.72 -49.38 -17.89
CA ARG A 9 -28.77 -47.98 -18.36
C ARG A 9 -28.32 -46.98 -17.30
N ASP A 10 -28.70 -47.16 -16.05
CA ASP A 10 -28.33 -46.25 -14.96
C ASP A 10 -26.86 -46.45 -14.56
N PHE A 11 -26.35 -47.70 -14.65
CA PHE A 11 -24.92 -47.99 -14.49
C PHE A 11 -24.09 -47.33 -15.58
N LEU A 12 -24.45 -47.49 -16.85
CA LEU A 12 -23.73 -46.88 -17.98
C LEU A 12 -23.78 -45.35 -17.94
N LYS A 13 -24.91 -44.75 -17.53
CA LYS A 13 -25.02 -43.31 -17.30
C LYS A 13 -24.05 -42.83 -16.21
N LYS A 14 -23.98 -43.53 -15.07
CA LYS A 14 -23.07 -43.16 -13.97
C LYS A 14 -21.60 -43.41 -14.31
N ALA A 15 -21.27 -44.51 -14.98
CA ALA A 15 -19.89 -44.84 -15.34
C ALA A 15 -19.35 -43.90 -16.43
N GLY A 16 -20.13 -43.66 -17.49
CA GLY A 16 -19.72 -42.80 -18.61
C GLY A 16 -19.75 -41.31 -18.27
N ALA A 17 -20.82 -40.82 -17.64
CA ALA A 17 -20.91 -39.40 -17.26
C ALA A 17 -20.10 -39.09 -15.99
N GLY A 18 -19.96 -40.05 -15.06
CA GLY A 18 -19.25 -39.83 -13.79
C GLY A 18 -17.74 -39.68 -13.95
N PHE A 19 -17.10 -40.46 -14.84
CA PHE A 19 -15.67 -40.32 -15.08
C PHE A 19 -15.32 -39.02 -15.82
N GLY A 20 -16.15 -38.61 -16.79
CA GLY A 20 -15.99 -37.33 -17.48
C GLY A 20 -16.15 -36.11 -16.55
N LEU A 21 -16.97 -36.23 -15.50
CA LEU A 21 -17.10 -35.19 -14.48
C LEU A 21 -15.81 -34.99 -13.67
N LEU A 22 -14.95 -36.01 -13.52
CA LEU A 22 -13.65 -35.84 -12.86
C LEU A 22 -12.70 -34.97 -13.69
N ALA A 23 -12.62 -35.23 -15.00
CA ALA A 23 -11.83 -34.41 -15.91
C ALA A 23 -12.39 -32.98 -16.03
N LEU A 24 -13.72 -32.83 -16.03
CA LEU A 24 -14.36 -31.52 -15.99
C LEU A 24 -14.06 -30.78 -14.68
N ALA A 25 -14.08 -31.48 -13.53
CA ALA A 25 -13.74 -30.88 -12.25
C ALA A 25 -12.29 -30.37 -12.23
N ASP A 26 -11.35 -31.13 -12.78
CA ASP A 26 -9.93 -30.75 -12.92
C ASP A 26 -9.76 -29.49 -13.80
N LEU A 27 -10.42 -29.45 -14.96
CA LEU A 27 -10.41 -28.27 -15.83
C LEU A 27 -11.07 -27.04 -15.17
N LEU A 28 -12.18 -27.23 -14.45
CA LEU A 28 -12.81 -26.13 -13.71
C LEU A 28 -11.94 -25.67 -12.53
N GLN A 29 -11.14 -26.56 -11.94
CA GLN A 29 -10.18 -26.22 -10.88
C GLN A 29 -9.04 -25.37 -11.46
N ASP A 30 -8.45 -25.78 -12.58
CA ASP A 30 -7.39 -25.03 -13.28
C ASP A 30 -7.86 -23.63 -13.71
N ASN A 31 -9.13 -23.50 -14.09
CA ASN A 31 -9.74 -22.22 -14.48
C ASN A 31 -10.34 -21.43 -13.30
N GLY A 32 -10.26 -21.94 -12.07
CA GLY A 32 -10.82 -21.27 -10.88
C GLY A 32 -12.35 -21.12 -10.89
N LEU A 33 -13.06 -21.99 -11.62
CA LEU A 33 -14.51 -21.95 -11.84
C LEU A 33 -15.29 -22.96 -10.98
N LEU A 34 -14.62 -23.79 -10.18
CA LEU A 34 -15.29 -24.61 -9.16
C LEU A 34 -15.92 -23.70 -8.11
N ALA A 35 -17.10 -24.10 -7.60
CA ALA A 35 -17.86 -23.36 -6.60
C ALA A 35 -16.95 -22.87 -5.47
N ALA A 36 -16.95 -21.56 -5.32
CA ALA A 36 -15.83 -20.80 -4.82
C ALA A 36 -15.51 -21.04 -3.34
N ASP A 37 -14.26 -21.40 -3.05
CA ASP A 37 -13.53 -20.65 -2.03
C ASP A 37 -13.05 -19.38 -2.71
N HIS A 38 -13.76 -18.30 -2.44
CA HIS A 38 -13.32 -16.97 -2.81
C HIS A 38 -11.97 -16.69 -2.14
N GLY A 39 -10.87 -17.04 -2.81
CA GLY A 39 -9.62 -16.28 -2.69
C GLY A 39 -9.98 -14.79 -2.82
N PRO A 40 -9.31 -13.90 -2.06
CA PRO A 40 -9.86 -12.63 -1.62
C PRO A 40 -10.61 -11.97 -2.77
N SER A 41 -11.93 -11.92 -2.62
CA SER A 41 -12.85 -11.37 -3.59
C SER A 41 -12.22 -10.11 -4.17
N GLN A 42 -12.26 -9.95 -5.51
CA GLN A 42 -12.30 -8.62 -6.08
C GLN A 42 -13.36 -7.87 -5.29
N ALA A 43 -12.91 -7.00 -4.41
CA ALA A 43 -13.73 -6.57 -3.32
C ALA A 43 -14.92 -5.81 -3.90
N LEU A 44 -16.11 -6.22 -3.50
CA LEU A 44 -17.35 -5.50 -3.75
C LEU A 44 -17.28 -4.07 -3.16
N ASP A 45 -16.29 -3.81 -2.29
CA ASP A 45 -15.93 -2.52 -1.74
C ASP A 45 -14.57 -2.02 -2.29
N PRO A 46 -14.55 -0.94 -3.10
CA PRO A 46 -13.33 -0.29 -3.61
C PRO A 46 -12.35 0.16 -2.51
N MET A 47 -12.85 0.38 -1.29
CA MET A 47 -12.09 0.85 -0.13
C MET A 47 -11.57 -0.28 0.76
N SER A 48 -11.83 -1.53 0.41
CA SER A 48 -11.32 -2.68 1.16
C SER A 48 -9.79 -2.67 1.23
N PRO A 49 -9.20 -2.99 2.40
CA PRO A 49 -7.75 -3.10 2.55
C PRO A 49 -7.18 -4.17 1.60
N ARG A 50 -6.18 -3.78 0.79
CA ARG A 50 -5.48 -4.70 -0.11
C ARG A 50 -4.16 -5.16 0.50
N PRO A 51 -3.76 -6.42 0.28
CA PRO A 51 -2.42 -6.86 0.66
C PRO A 51 -1.37 -6.07 -0.14
N PRO A 52 -0.24 -5.68 0.48
CA PRO A 52 0.85 -5.01 -0.23
C PRO A 52 1.53 -5.98 -1.21
N HIS A 53 2.09 -5.44 -2.31
CA HIS A 53 2.85 -6.23 -3.28
C HIS A 53 4.12 -6.88 -2.69
N TYR A 54 4.63 -6.34 -1.59
CA TYR A 54 5.82 -6.83 -0.90
C TYR A 54 5.56 -6.99 0.59
N PRO A 55 6.23 -7.95 1.26
CA PRO A 55 6.14 -8.08 2.70
C PRO A 55 6.64 -6.81 3.39
N ALA A 56 5.89 -6.35 4.39
CA ALA A 56 6.29 -5.21 5.20
C ALA A 56 7.59 -5.54 5.97
N ARG A 57 8.67 -4.82 5.66
CA ARG A 57 9.97 -5.02 6.32
C ARG A 57 10.08 -4.25 7.64
N ALA A 58 9.38 -3.13 7.75
CA ALA A 58 9.35 -2.29 8.95
C ALA A 58 8.12 -2.63 9.81
N LYS A 59 8.33 -2.82 11.11
CA LYS A 59 7.25 -3.10 12.07
C LYS A 59 6.62 -1.84 12.65
N SER A 60 7.43 -0.79 12.81
CA SER A 60 7.01 0.51 13.35
C SER A 60 7.72 1.64 12.60
N ILE A 61 7.00 2.72 12.33
CA ILE A 61 7.56 3.96 11.78
C ILE A 61 7.38 5.03 12.84
N ILE A 62 8.48 5.57 13.35
CA ILE A 62 8.47 6.69 14.30
C ILE A 62 8.86 7.93 13.51
N TRP A 63 7.92 8.86 13.36
CA TRP A 63 8.17 10.13 12.67
C TRP A 63 8.39 11.23 13.69
N LEU A 64 9.60 11.79 13.69
CA LEU A 64 10.00 12.86 14.61
C LEU A 64 10.02 14.19 13.86
N PHE A 65 9.20 15.14 14.31
CA PHE A 65 9.20 16.51 13.81
C PHE A 65 10.01 17.37 14.78
N MET A 66 11.28 17.62 14.46
CA MET A 66 12.18 18.38 15.31
C MET A 66 12.23 19.84 14.85
N GLU A 67 11.98 20.75 15.79
CA GLU A 67 12.18 22.19 15.57
C GLU A 67 13.68 22.50 15.41
N GLY A 68 14.00 23.41 14.49
CA GLY A 68 15.37 23.92 14.30
C GLY A 68 16.16 23.30 13.15
N ALA A 69 15.64 22.26 12.48
CA ALA A 69 16.23 21.79 11.24
C ALA A 69 15.93 22.77 10.09
N PRO A 70 16.94 23.16 9.28
CA PRO A 70 16.70 24.00 8.12
C PRO A 70 15.83 23.24 7.10
N SER A 71 14.82 23.92 6.56
CA SER A 71 13.98 23.37 5.48
C SER A 71 14.86 22.96 4.31
N SER A 72 14.68 21.75 3.78
CA SER A 72 15.42 21.25 2.62
C SER A 72 15.31 22.18 1.41
N VAL A 73 14.17 22.88 1.29
CA VAL A 73 13.89 23.87 0.24
C VAL A 73 14.75 25.13 0.40
N ASP A 74 15.11 25.49 1.64
CA ASP A 74 15.79 26.75 1.95
C ASP A 74 17.32 26.64 1.96
N LEU A 75 17.90 25.44 1.93
CA LEU A 75 19.35 25.23 2.03
C LEU A 75 20.16 25.87 0.89
N PHE A 76 19.63 25.80 -0.33
CA PHE A 76 20.38 26.15 -1.55
C PHE A 76 19.86 27.40 -2.25
N ASP A 77 18.91 28.10 -1.65
CA ASP A 77 18.31 29.31 -2.19
C ASP A 77 18.97 30.56 -1.58
N PRO A 78 19.65 31.41 -2.39
CA PRO A 78 20.26 32.63 -1.88
C PRO A 78 19.17 33.62 -1.45
N LYS A 79 19.09 33.87 -0.14
CA LYS A 79 18.14 34.81 0.47
C LYS A 79 18.83 36.11 0.90
N PRO A 80 18.99 37.11 0.01
CA PRO A 80 19.72 38.35 0.33
C PRO A 80 19.08 39.16 1.46
N GLU A 81 17.75 39.15 1.56
CA GLU A 81 17.04 39.82 2.68
C GLU A 81 17.33 39.16 4.03
N LEU A 82 17.47 37.83 4.06
CA LEU A 82 17.81 37.09 5.27
C LEU A 82 19.23 37.43 5.73
N THR A 83 20.16 37.58 4.79
CA THR A 83 21.53 38.04 5.09
C THR A 83 21.55 39.45 5.67
N LYS A 84 20.72 40.37 5.17
CA LYS A 84 20.65 41.74 5.68
C LYS A 84 20.08 41.83 7.10
N ARG A 85 19.18 40.91 7.46
CA ARG A 85 18.45 40.91 8.75
C ARG A 85 18.98 39.87 9.74
N ASP A 86 20.19 39.35 9.49
CA ASP A 86 20.87 38.40 10.37
C ASP A 86 20.93 38.93 11.81
N GLY A 87 20.56 38.10 12.78
CA GLY A 87 20.49 38.43 14.20
C GLY A 87 19.23 39.19 14.66
N GLN A 88 18.36 39.63 13.74
CA GLN A 88 17.14 40.36 14.12
C GLN A 88 16.03 39.41 14.58
N ARG A 89 15.32 39.78 15.65
CA ARG A 89 14.10 39.08 16.05
C ARG A 89 12.91 39.65 15.33
N ILE A 90 12.07 38.77 14.81
CA ILE A 90 10.80 39.12 14.18
C ILE A 90 9.66 38.49 14.96
N ASP A 91 8.55 39.19 15.04
CA ASP A 91 7.32 38.65 15.62
C ASP A 91 6.60 37.86 14.53
N ILE A 92 6.59 36.53 14.69
CA ILE A 92 5.93 35.60 13.78
C ILE A 92 5.10 34.61 14.59
N ASN A 93 3.89 34.33 14.11
CA ASN A 93 3.05 33.30 14.70
C ASN A 93 3.63 31.93 14.34
N VAL A 94 4.30 31.30 15.30
CA VAL A 94 4.89 29.97 15.14
C VAL A 94 3.94 28.89 15.62
N PHE A 95 3.87 27.80 14.86
CA PHE A 95 3.06 26.64 15.23
C PHE A 95 3.62 25.94 16.48
N ASN A 96 4.94 25.83 16.60
CA ASN A 96 5.64 25.23 17.74
C ASN A 96 6.92 26.02 18.05
N GLY A 97 7.19 26.25 19.34
CA GLY A 97 8.51 26.65 19.86
C GLY A 97 8.85 28.14 19.82
N ASN A 98 10.15 28.45 19.78
CA ASN A 98 10.68 29.82 19.72
C ASN A 98 11.75 29.89 18.62
N PRO A 99 11.46 30.55 17.48
CA PRO A 99 12.30 30.49 16.28
C PRO A 99 13.66 31.17 16.44
N GLY A 100 13.90 31.88 17.54
CA GLY A 100 15.15 32.61 17.75
C GLY A 100 15.30 33.81 16.80
N PRO A 101 16.48 34.45 16.77
CA PRO A 101 16.78 35.49 15.80
C PRO A 101 16.93 34.90 14.39
N LEU A 102 16.64 35.72 13.36
CA LEU A 102 16.91 35.38 11.98
C LEU A 102 18.38 35.00 11.80
N MET A 103 18.63 33.90 11.09
CA MET A 103 19.96 33.40 10.80
C MET A 103 20.23 33.49 9.30
N LYS A 104 21.32 34.14 8.90
CA LYS A 104 21.79 34.10 7.51
C LYS A 104 22.18 32.68 7.09
N SER A 105 22.15 32.41 5.79
CA SER A 105 22.67 31.15 5.27
C SER A 105 24.16 30.98 5.63
N PRO A 106 24.59 29.80 6.09
CA PRO A 106 26.00 29.51 6.31
C PRO A 106 26.78 29.30 5.00
N PHE A 107 26.08 29.17 3.86
CA PHE A 107 26.68 28.94 2.56
C PHE A 107 26.89 30.24 1.78
N SER A 108 28.01 30.31 1.07
CA SER A 108 28.33 31.40 0.15
C SER A 108 27.80 31.09 -1.25
N PHE A 109 26.99 32.00 -1.80
CA PHE A 109 26.44 31.86 -3.15
C PHE A 109 27.09 32.86 -4.11
N LYS A 110 27.31 32.44 -5.35
CA LYS A 110 27.80 33.29 -6.43
C LYS A 110 26.82 33.22 -7.61
N GLN A 111 26.28 34.36 -8.02
CA GLN A 111 25.56 34.44 -9.29
C GLN A 111 26.56 34.43 -10.44
N TYR A 112 26.27 33.62 -11.46
CA TYR A 112 27.01 33.58 -12.72
C TYR A 112 26.42 34.54 -13.73
#